data_AF-A0A7J5D7C6-F1
#
_entry.id   AF-A0A7J5D7C6-F1
#
_cell.length_a   1.000
_cell.length_b   1.000
_cell.length_c   1.000
_cell.angle_alpha   90.00
_cell.angle_beta   90.00
_cell.angle_gamma   90.00
#
_symmetry.space_group_name_H-M   'P 1'
#
loop_
_entity.id
_entity.type
_entity.pdbx_description
1 polymer ?
#
loop_
_entity_poly.entity_id
_entity_poly.type
_entity_poly.pdbx_seq_one_letter_code
_entity_poly.pdbx_strand_id
1 'polypeptide(L)'
;MQTNTPPRSTIRLTRRGRVALIATGAVVAATAVAVPLLSAGDDDARPTSLVVPEGWRSGQVYAAVDKALRVPAGTTKKSLAKAHLKLPMDARGNPEGYLFPATYPIGEKATPESLLTSMVDTANKKFNGAPVAAGAQRSATNVYQAVTIASIVQAEAATEADMGKVARVIHNRLERGMPLQMDSTINYVLNRSTLNTSEADTRLDSPYNSYRRMGLPPTPIANPGEEALRAAINPPPGDWLYFVTVKQGDTRFTASYEQHQRDVAEFNQRHHKSAPPAASSAPPRESSPTALRTASPAAPRTASPAVTSVAPPAVSPAVSAVVTPAVTPVATPAATSAVTPTAIPTN
;
A
#
# COMPACT_ATOMS: atom_id res chain seq x y z
N MET A 1 60.79 -6.60 24.38
CA MET A 1 59.50 -5.89 24.52
C MET A 1 58.42 -6.77 23.92
N GLN A 2 57.72 -7.55 24.74
CA GLN A 2 56.58 -8.38 24.35
C GLN A 2 55.31 -7.68 24.84
N THR A 3 54.45 -7.26 23.92
CA THR A 3 53.19 -6.58 24.25
C THR A 3 52.04 -7.60 24.26
N ASN A 4 51.62 -7.98 25.46
CA ASN A 4 50.38 -8.71 25.72
C ASN A 4 49.17 -7.83 25.37
N THR A 5 48.35 -8.27 24.42
CA THR A 5 47.01 -7.70 24.17
C THR A 5 45.96 -8.78 24.42
N PRO A 6 45.00 -8.60 25.33
CA PRO A 6 43.96 -9.59 25.61
C PRO A 6 42.84 -9.56 24.55
N PRO A 7 42.14 -10.69 24.31
CA PRO A 7 41.11 -10.77 23.29
C PRO A 7 39.80 -10.14 23.76
N ARG A 8 39.20 -9.28 22.92
CA ARG A 8 37.85 -8.73 23.13
C ARG A 8 36.80 -9.81 22.87
N SER A 9 35.99 -10.10 23.89
CA SER A 9 34.83 -10.98 23.79
C SER A 9 33.73 -10.35 22.92
N THR A 10 33.19 -11.11 21.98
CA THR A 10 32.00 -10.72 21.22
C THR A 10 30.76 -11.23 21.96
N ILE A 11 30.01 -10.32 22.56
CA ILE A 11 28.73 -10.63 23.20
C ILE A 11 27.73 -10.96 22.09
N ARG A 12 27.37 -12.24 21.95
CA ARG A 12 26.23 -12.67 21.12
C ARG A 12 24.94 -12.42 21.90
N LEU A 13 24.16 -11.41 21.50
CA LEU A 13 22.78 -11.27 21.97
C LEU A 13 21.88 -12.28 21.25
N THR A 14 21.22 -13.14 22.02
CA THR A 14 20.20 -14.08 21.53
C THR A 14 18.84 -13.43 21.32
N ARG A 15 18.07 -14.08 20.46
CA ARG A 15 16.79 -13.71 19.84
C ARG A 15 15.63 -13.58 20.85
N ARG A 16 15.65 -12.60 21.76
CA ARG A 16 14.46 -12.22 22.57
C ARG A 16 14.47 -10.82 23.20
N GLY A 17 15.41 -9.94 22.85
CA GLY A 17 15.42 -8.58 23.40
C GLY A 17 16.01 -7.56 22.42
N ARG A 18 15.17 -6.98 21.55
CA ARG A 18 15.43 -5.71 20.88
C ARG A 18 14.11 -4.97 20.62
N VAL A 19 13.61 -4.34 21.68
CA VAL A 19 12.88 -3.07 21.61
C VAL A 19 13.72 -2.10 22.43
N ALA A 20 14.31 -1.11 21.77
CA ALA A 20 14.98 0.05 22.37
C ALA A 20 14.88 1.14 21.30
N LEU A 21 13.98 2.12 21.39
CA LEU A 21 13.98 3.25 22.34
C LEU A 21 15.33 4.00 22.26
N ILE A 22 15.37 5.01 21.39
CA ILE A 22 16.45 5.98 21.33
C ILE A 22 15.95 7.23 22.05
N ALA A 23 16.54 7.53 23.21
CA ALA A 23 16.47 8.83 23.84
C ALA A 23 17.79 9.11 24.55
N THR A 24 18.61 10.01 23.98
CA THR A 24 19.51 10.97 24.64
C THR A 24 20.27 11.73 23.54
N GLY A 25 20.34 13.06 23.48
CA GLY A 25 19.74 14.12 24.28
C GLY A 25 20.21 15.48 23.73
N ALA A 26 19.36 16.49 23.80
CA ALA A 26 19.72 17.91 23.92
C ALA A 26 18.49 18.66 24.46
N VAL A 27 18.64 19.22 25.66
CA VAL A 27 17.60 19.91 26.41
C VAL A 27 17.37 21.30 25.83
N VAL A 28 16.19 21.53 25.26
CA VAL A 28 15.50 22.83 25.30
C VAL A 28 14.06 22.51 25.73
N ALA A 29 13.65 23.06 26.85
CA ALA A 29 12.37 22.77 27.48
C ALA A 29 11.18 23.24 26.61
N ALA A 30 10.63 22.29 25.86
CA ALA A 30 9.23 22.25 25.47
C ALA A 30 8.83 20.77 25.57
N THR A 31 7.89 20.44 26.45
CA THR A 31 7.38 19.09 26.62
C THR A 31 6.64 18.66 25.35
N ALA A 32 7.38 18.18 24.36
CA ALA A 32 6.85 17.41 23.25
C ALA A 32 6.61 15.99 23.77
N VAL A 33 5.39 15.73 24.26
CA VAL A 33 4.97 14.37 24.58
C VAL A 33 4.68 13.67 23.25
N ALA A 34 5.66 12.91 22.77
CA ALA A 34 5.34 11.76 21.92
C ALA A 34 4.44 10.84 22.76
N VAL A 35 3.29 10.41 22.23
CA VAL A 35 2.47 9.38 22.87
C VAL A 35 2.91 8.02 22.29
N PRO A 36 3.87 7.31 22.90
CA PRO A 36 3.93 5.88 22.69
C PRO A 36 2.71 5.29 23.41
N LEU A 37 1.85 4.63 22.64
CA LEU A 37 0.83 3.72 23.18
C LEU A 37 1.56 2.56 23.89
N LEU A 38 1.91 2.73 25.18
CA LEU A 38 2.18 1.68 26.18
C LEU A 38 2.75 2.31 27.45
N SER A 39 1.87 2.78 28.33
CA SER A 39 1.97 2.65 29.79
C SER A 39 0.73 3.28 30.40
N ALA A 40 0.06 2.50 31.25
CA ALA A 40 -0.92 3.01 32.19
C ALA A 40 -0.20 3.97 33.14
N GLY A 41 -0.59 5.23 33.10
CA GLY A 41 -0.25 6.25 34.07
C GLY A 41 -1.44 7.18 34.15
N ASP A 42 -2.04 7.26 35.34
CA ASP A 42 -3.18 8.13 35.68
C ASP A 42 -2.75 9.61 35.66
N ASP A 43 -2.43 10.15 34.49
CA ASP A 43 -2.31 11.60 34.32
C ASP A 43 -3.64 12.16 33.82
N ASP A 44 -4.42 12.68 34.76
CA ASP A 44 -5.71 13.35 34.56
C ASP A 44 -5.60 14.66 33.74
N ALA A 45 -4.43 14.99 33.20
CA ALA A 45 -4.20 16.15 32.35
C ALA A 45 -4.37 15.84 30.84
N ARG A 46 -5.06 16.74 30.12
CA ARG A 46 -5.18 16.67 28.65
C ARG A 46 -3.79 16.84 28.01
N PRO A 47 -3.43 16.07 26.96
CA PRO A 47 -2.16 16.26 26.28
C PRO A 47 -2.05 17.67 25.68
N THR A 48 -0.86 18.24 25.72
CA THR A 48 -0.55 19.58 25.16
C THR A 48 -0.34 19.55 23.65
N SER A 49 -0.21 18.37 23.05
CA SER A 49 -0.06 18.19 21.60
C SER A 49 -0.59 16.84 21.11
N LEU A 50 -0.99 16.78 19.84
CA LEU A 50 -1.36 15.57 19.11
C LEU A 50 -0.34 15.30 18.00
N VAL A 51 0.28 14.12 18.04
CA VAL A 51 1.11 13.63 16.93
C VAL A 51 0.23 12.84 15.96
N VAL A 52 0.27 13.20 14.68
CA VAL A 52 -0.34 12.44 13.58
C VAL A 52 0.78 11.83 12.75
N PRO A 53 1.02 10.52 12.84
CA PRO A 53 1.99 9.82 12.01
C PRO A 53 1.63 9.79 10.52
N GLU A 54 2.64 9.64 9.68
CA GLU A 54 2.45 9.42 8.25
C GLU A 54 1.74 8.09 7.97
N GLY A 55 1.01 8.03 6.85
CA GLY A 55 0.29 6.83 6.44
C GLY A 55 -0.99 6.55 7.22
N TRP A 56 -1.33 7.36 8.23
CA TRP A 56 -2.60 7.24 8.94
C TRP A 56 -3.77 7.60 8.04
N ARG A 57 -4.85 6.82 8.14
CA ARG A 57 -6.14 7.12 7.52
C ARG A 57 -6.93 8.08 8.37
N SER A 58 -7.86 8.79 7.76
CA SER A 58 -8.66 9.81 8.42
C SER A 58 -9.44 9.26 9.61
N GLY A 59 -9.93 8.02 9.53
CA GLY A 59 -10.55 7.33 10.67
C GLY A 59 -9.66 7.20 11.91
N GLN A 60 -8.36 6.94 11.71
CA GLN A 60 -7.38 6.87 12.81
C GLN A 60 -7.11 8.27 13.38
N VAL A 61 -6.99 9.27 12.51
CA VAL A 61 -6.83 10.67 12.92
C VAL A 61 -8.03 11.12 13.75
N TYR A 62 -9.26 10.84 13.33
CA TYR A 62 -10.47 11.20 14.06
C TYR A 62 -10.49 10.57 15.46
N ALA A 63 -10.17 9.28 15.57
CA ALA A 63 -10.12 8.59 16.84
C ALA A 63 -9.05 9.18 17.77
N ALA A 64 -7.89 9.56 17.23
CA ALA A 64 -6.82 10.17 18.00
C ALA A 64 -7.18 11.59 18.47
N VAL A 65 -7.86 12.38 17.63
CA VAL A 65 -8.42 13.68 18.03
C VAL A 65 -9.45 13.48 19.15
N ASP A 66 -10.44 12.59 18.98
CA ASP A 66 -11.46 12.35 19.99
C ASP A 66 -10.84 11.99 21.35
N LYS A 67 -9.85 11.09 21.34
CA LYS A 67 -9.10 10.69 22.54
C LYS A 67 -8.31 11.86 23.15
N ALA A 68 -7.58 12.62 22.33
CA ALA A 68 -6.75 13.71 22.81
C ALA A 68 -7.56 14.89 23.35
N LEU A 69 -8.78 15.10 22.86
CA LEU A 69 -9.69 16.13 23.38
C LEU A 69 -10.64 15.60 24.46
N ARG A 70 -10.59 14.29 24.77
CA ARG A 70 -11.49 13.61 25.72
C ARG A 70 -12.97 13.84 25.39
N VAL A 71 -13.30 13.83 24.10
CA VAL A 71 -14.68 13.90 23.62
C VAL A 71 -15.19 12.51 23.22
N PRO A 72 -16.51 12.29 23.13
CA PRO A 72 -17.06 10.99 22.75
C PRO A 72 -16.53 10.51 21.39
N ALA A 73 -16.34 9.20 21.25
CA ALA A 73 -15.89 8.62 19.99
C ALA A 73 -16.83 8.96 18.81
N GLY A 74 -16.25 9.32 17.68
CA GLY A 74 -16.96 9.75 16.48
C GLY A 74 -17.35 11.23 16.46
N THR A 75 -17.03 12.00 17.51
CA THR A 75 -17.31 13.45 17.55
C THR A 75 -16.58 14.19 16.44
N THR A 76 -15.30 13.91 16.24
CA THR A 76 -14.47 14.52 15.19
C THR A 76 -14.99 14.20 13.80
N LYS A 77 -15.41 12.96 13.55
CA LYS A 77 -16.00 12.61 12.25
C LYS A 77 -17.30 13.38 11.98
N LYS A 78 -18.14 13.55 13.01
CA LYS A 78 -19.40 14.31 12.91
C LYS A 78 -19.17 15.82 12.74
N SER A 79 -18.02 16.34 13.16
CA SER A 79 -17.72 17.77 13.04
C SER A 79 -17.26 18.20 11.65
N LEU A 80 -16.90 17.25 10.76
CA LEU A 80 -16.44 17.55 9.38
C LEU A 80 -17.36 18.52 8.63
N ALA A 81 -18.68 18.32 8.74
CA ALA A 81 -19.67 19.16 8.06
C ALA A 81 -19.66 20.63 8.57
N LYS A 82 -19.17 20.86 9.79
CA LYS A 82 -19.07 22.19 10.42
C LYS A 82 -17.69 22.83 10.23
N ALA A 83 -16.66 22.02 9.98
CA ALA A 83 -15.27 22.49 9.95
C ALA A 83 -14.92 23.32 8.70
N HIS A 84 -15.78 23.34 7.67
CA HIS A 84 -15.59 24.09 6.42
C HIS A 84 -14.15 24.00 5.87
N LEU A 85 -13.63 22.76 5.81
CA LEU A 85 -12.23 22.49 5.46
C LEU A 85 -11.91 22.99 4.04
N LYS A 86 -10.78 23.69 3.90
CA LYS A 86 -10.27 24.20 2.61
C LYS A 86 -9.63 23.10 1.78
N LEU A 87 -10.43 22.12 1.37
CA LEU A 87 -9.99 21.00 0.54
C LEU A 87 -10.02 21.37 -0.95
N PRO A 88 -9.18 20.75 -1.79
CA PRO A 88 -9.32 20.87 -3.24
C PRO A 88 -10.70 20.39 -3.71
N MET A 89 -11.18 20.93 -4.84
CA MET A 89 -12.47 20.55 -5.41
C MET A 89 -12.55 19.04 -5.72
N ASP A 90 -11.46 18.45 -6.21
CA ASP A 90 -11.36 17.02 -6.53
C ASP A 90 -11.57 16.12 -5.31
N ALA A 91 -11.31 16.64 -4.10
CA ALA A 91 -11.53 15.91 -2.85
C ALA A 91 -13.01 15.71 -2.52
N ARG A 92 -13.91 16.52 -3.10
CA ARG A 92 -15.38 16.46 -2.87
C ARG A 92 -15.76 16.41 -1.39
N GLY A 93 -15.01 17.13 -0.56
CA GLY A 93 -15.21 17.19 0.90
C GLY A 93 -14.63 16.02 1.69
N ASN A 94 -13.97 15.03 1.06
CA ASN A 94 -13.23 13.98 1.76
C ASN A 94 -11.83 14.49 2.15
N PRO A 95 -11.47 14.55 3.44
CA PRO A 95 -10.16 15.04 3.87
C PRO A 95 -9.04 13.99 3.78
N GLU A 96 -9.32 12.76 3.33
CA GLU A 96 -8.30 11.73 3.19
C GLU A 96 -7.16 12.21 2.27
N GLY A 97 -5.91 12.14 2.76
CA GLY A 97 -4.74 12.69 2.10
C GLY A 97 -4.37 14.11 2.55
N TYR A 98 -5.27 14.84 3.22
CA TYR A 98 -5.10 16.24 3.62
C TYR A 98 -5.06 16.46 5.14
N LEU A 99 -5.25 15.42 5.95
CA LEU A 99 -4.99 15.49 7.40
C LEU A 99 -3.49 15.32 7.63
N PHE A 100 -2.72 16.36 7.33
CA PHE A 100 -1.27 16.29 7.17
C PHE A 100 -0.55 15.68 8.39
N PRO A 101 0.42 14.77 8.21
CA PRO A 101 1.22 14.22 9.29
C PRO A 101 2.12 15.29 9.93
N ALA A 102 1.90 15.60 11.21
CA ALA A 102 2.71 16.53 11.98
C ALA A 102 2.38 16.42 13.48
N THR A 103 3.04 17.23 14.29
CA THR A 103 2.64 17.46 15.68
C THR A 103 1.84 18.75 15.78
N TYR A 104 0.63 18.68 16.33
CA TYR A 104 -0.30 19.79 16.47
C TYR A 104 -0.45 20.18 17.93
N PRO A 105 -0.24 21.45 18.32
CA PRO A 105 -0.49 21.90 19.67
C PRO A 105 -1.98 21.81 20.01
N ILE A 106 -2.30 21.37 21.21
CA ILE A 106 -3.65 21.33 21.77
C ILE A 106 -3.73 22.44 22.82
N GLY A 107 -4.30 23.57 22.43
CA GLY A 107 -4.66 24.62 23.37
C GLY A 107 -5.89 24.26 24.21
N GLU A 108 -6.13 24.98 25.29
CA GLU A 108 -7.27 24.76 26.20
C GLU A 108 -8.62 24.76 25.45
N LYS A 109 -8.76 25.66 24.46
CA LYS A 109 -9.96 25.83 23.63
C LYS A 109 -9.94 25.00 22.34
N ALA A 110 -9.00 24.08 22.17
CA ALA A 110 -8.93 23.26 20.97
C ALA A 110 -10.18 22.40 20.80
N THR A 111 -10.81 22.50 19.64
CA THR A 111 -11.97 21.70 19.23
C THR A 111 -11.57 20.72 18.11
N PRO A 112 -12.38 19.68 17.85
CA PRO A 112 -12.16 18.79 16.71
C PRO A 112 -12.03 19.55 15.38
N GLU A 113 -12.91 20.52 15.13
CA GLU A 113 -12.89 21.36 13.93
C GLU A 113 -11.57 22.12 13.81
N SER A 114 -11.13 22.78 14.89
CA SER A 114 -9.89 23.57 14.87
C SER A 114 -8.65 22.74 14.54
N LEU A 115 -8.58 21.49 15.03
CA LEU A 115 -7.47 20.59 14.74
C LEU A 115 -7.52 20.09 13.29
N LEU A 116 -8.68 19.70 12.79
CA LEU A 116 -8.84 19.29 11.39
C LEU A 116 -8.50 20.44 10.44
N THR A 117 -8.95 21.67 10.73
CA THR A 117 -8.60 22.86 9.95
C THR A 117 -7.09 23.08 9.96
N SER A 118 -6.43 22.98 11.12
CA SER A 118 -4.97 23.11 11.21
C SER A 118 -4.22 22.07 10.37
N MET A 119 -4.71 20.83 10.34
CA MET A 119 -4.12 19.76 9.53
C MET A 119 -4.25 20.04 8.03
N VAL A 120 -5.44 20.44 7.58
CA VAL A 120 -5.71 20.79 6.17
C VAL A 120 -4.95 22.03 5.74
N ASP A 121 -4.86 23.05 6.58
CA ASP A 121 -4.06 24.24 6.30
C ASP A 121 -2.57 23.90 6.18
N THR A 122 -2.08 22.94 6.97
CA THR A 122 -0.71 22.43 6.87
C THR A 122 -0.49 21.67 5.56
N ALA A 123 -1.42 20.77 5.19
CA ALA A 123 -1.39 20.10 3.88
C ALA A 123 -1.34 21.12 2.74
N ASN A 124 -2.22 22.11 2.74
CA ASN A 124 -2.27 23.14 1.70
C ASN A 124 -0.96 23.92 1.58
N LYS A 125 -0.32 24.29 2.70
CA LYS A 125 0.99 24.96 2.69
C LYS A 125 2.07 24.08 2.07
N LYS A 126 2.03 22.77 2.33
CA LYS A 126 3.02 21.81 1.84
C LYS A 126 2.79 21.40 0.39
N PHE A 127 1.54 21.25 -0.03
CA PHE A 127 1.17 20.67 -1.31
C PHE A 127 0.97 21.72 -2.42
N ASN A 128 0.61 22.96 -2.08
CA ASN A 128 0.32 24.00 -3.08
C ASN A 128 1.54 24.86 -3.43
N GLY A 129 2.75 24.43 -3.07
CA GLY A 129 3.98 25.11 -3.47
C GLY A 129 4.26 24.98 -4.96
N ALA A 130 4.88 25.99 -5.56
CA ALA A 130 5.25 26.00 -6.99
C ALA A 130 6.02 24.74 -7.46
N PRO A 131 6.96 24.17 -6.66
CA PRO A 131 7.64 22.93 -7.05
C PRO A 131 6.70 21.73 -7.19
N VAL A 132 5.69 21.63 -6.33
CA VAL A 132 4.70 20.54 -6.36
C VAL A 132 3.79 20.67 -7.57
N ALA A 133 3.26 21.87 -7.81
CA ALA A 133 2.43 22.14 -8.98
C ALA A 133 3.20 21.85 -10.28
N ALA A 134 4.45 22.31 -10.39
CA ALA A 134 5.29 22.04 -11.54
C ALA A 134 5.62 20.55 -11.70
N GLY A 135 5.88 19.83 -10.61
CA GLY A 135 6.14 18.39 -10.63
C GLY A 135 4.94 17.57 -11.05
N ALA A 136 3.76 17.84 -10.49
CA ALA A 136 2.52 17.20 -10.88
C ALA A 136 2.25 17.37 -12.38
N GLN A 137 2.42 18.60 -12.89
CA GLN A 137 2.26 18.93 -14.31
C GLN A 137 3.23 18.15 -15.21
N ARG A 138 4.51 18.03 -14.82
CA ARG A 138 5.51 17.24 -15.58
C ARG A 138 5.14 15.76 -15.66
N SER A 139 4.48 15.23 -14.63
CA SER A 139 3.99 13.86 -14.59
C SER A 139 2.56 13.70 -15.15
N ALA A 140 2.03 14.70 -15.87
CA ALA A 140 0.67 14.70 -16.41
C ALA A 140 -0.42 14.41 -15.35
N THR A 141 -0.20 14.89 -14.12
CA THR A 141 -1.14 14.78 -12.99
C THR A 141 -1.48 16.15 -12.43
N ASN A 142 -2.62 16.27 -11.76
CA ASN A 142 -2.89 17.43 -10.92
C ASN A 142 -2.38 17.22 -9.48
N VAL A 143 -2.40 18.25 -8.64
CA VAL A 143 -1.90 18.18 -7.25
C VAL A 143 -2.63 17.11 -6.43
N TYR A 144 -3.95 16.98 -6.58
CA TYR A 144 -4.73 16.00 -5.84
C TYR A 144 -4.40 14.56 -6.27
N GLN A 145 -4.18 14.33 -7.57
CA GLN A 145 -3.69 13.06 -8.10
C GLN A 145 -2.27 12.77 -7.62
N ALA A 146 -1.39 13.76 -7.52
CA ALA A 146 -0.06 13.60 -6.94
C ALA A 146 -0.13 13.18 -5.46
N VAL A 147 -1.02 13.78 -4.67
CA VAL A 147 -1.30 13.35 -3.27
C VAL A 147 -1.88 11.94 -3.24
N THR A 148 -2.70 11.57 -4.22
CA THR A 148 -3.25 10.20 -4.32
C THR A 148 -2.14 9.18 -4.58
N ILE A 149 -1.23 9.45 -5.53
CA ILE A 149 -0.03 8.63 -5.76
C ILE A 149 0.84 8.58 -4.50
N ALA A 150 1.08 9.73 -3.86
CA ALA A 150 1.87 9.81 -2.63
C ALA A 150 1.28 8.94 -1.51
N SER A 151 -0.06 8.88 -1.36
CA SER A 151 -0.70 8.03 -0.36
C SER A 151 -0.51 6.53 -0.62
N ILE A 152 -0.44 6.12 -1.89
CA ILE A 152 -0.11 4.74 -2.27
C ILE A 152 1.37 4.47 -2.00
N VAL A 153 2.25 5.38 -2.44
CA VAL A 153 3.70 5.29 -2.21
C VAL A 153 4.02 5.15 -0.72
N GLN A 154 3.40 5.97 0.14
CA GLN A 154 3.55 5.92 1.59
C GLN A 154 3.14 4.56 2.17
N ALA A 155 2.11 3.94 1.61
CA ALA A 155 1.59 2.66 2.09
C ALA A 155 2.41 1.45 1.60
N GLU A 156 3.12 1.58 0.48
CA GLU A 156 3.86 0.48 -0.16
C GLU A 156 5.36 0.47 0.19
N ALA A 157 5.96 1.64 0.43
CA ALA A 157 7.40 1.76 0.60
C ALA A 157 7.82 1.88 2.06
N ALA A 158 8.88 1.13 2.43
CA ALA A 158 9.47 1.18 3.77
C ALA A 158 10.61 2.21 3.90
N THR A 159 11.15 2.69 2.78
CA THR A 159 12.31 3.60 2.74
C THR A 159 12.12 4.67 1.67
N GLU A 160 12.76 5.84 1.84
CA GLU A 160 12.74 6.91 0.83
C GLU A 160 13.23 6.44 -0.55
N ALA A 161 14.26 5.59 -0.59
CA ALA A 161 14.79 5.05 -1.83
C ALA A 161 13.75 4.17 -2.56
N ASP A 162 13.01 3.36 -1.80
CA ASP A 162 11.91 2.56 -2.35
C ASP A 162 10.73 3.44 -2.75
N MET A 163 10.42 4.52 -2.02
CA MET A 163 9.34 5.45 -2.37
C MET A 163 9.50 5.99 -3.79
N GLY A 164 10.71 6.41 -4.16
CA GLY A 164 11.00 6.89 -5.52
C GLY A 164 10.75 5.82 -6.58
N LYS A 165 11.20 4.58 -6.35
CA LYS A 165 11.02 3.49 -7.31
C LYS A 165 9.57 3.00 -7.39
N VAL A 166 8.84 2.95 -6.27
CA VAL A 166 7.40 2.66 -6.25
C VAL A 166 6.63 3.72 -7.02
N ALA A 167 6.93 5.01 -6.80
CA ALA A 167 6.34 6.10 -7.57
C ALA A 167 6.61 5.93 -9.08
N ARG A 168 7.84 5.57 -9.46
CA ARG A 168 8.17 5.27 -10.86
C ARG A 168 7.33 4.12 -11.43
N VAL A 169 7.15 3.02 -10.68
CA VAL A 169 6.29 1.90 -11.10
C VAL A 169 4.84 2.37 -11.32
N ILE A 170 4.29 3.18 -10.42
CA ILE A 170 2.93 3.72 -10.55
C ILE A 170 2.80 4.52 -11.85
N HIS A 171 3.70 5.49 -12.08
CA HIS A 171 3.68 6.30 -13.31
C HIS A 171 3.83 5.44 -14.58
N ASN A 172 4.80 4.52 -14.61
CA ASN A 172 5.00 3.64 -15.76
C ASN A 172 3.77 2.78 -16.05
N ARG A 173 3.05 2.30 -15.02
CA ARG A 173 1.81 1.54 -15.20
C ARG A 173 0.66 2.42 -15.69
N LEU A 174 0.51 3.63 -15.16
CA LEU A 174 -0.50 4.59 -15.63
C LEU A 174 -0.28 4.94 -17.11
N GLU A 175 0.94 5.25 -17.49
CA GLU A 175 1.34 5.58 -18.86
C GLU A 175 1.06 4.43 -19.85
N ARG A 176 1.23 3.19 -19.40
CA ARG A 176 0.98 1.99 -20.21
C ARG A 176 -0.47 1.50 -20.17
N GLY A 177 -1.35 2.18 -19.44
CA GLY A 177 -2.71 1.69 -19.21
C GLY A 177 -2.71 0.30 -18.58
N MET A 178 -1.91 0.09 -17.54
CA MET A 178 -1.86 -1.12 -16.71
C MET A 178 -2.58 -0.87 -15.38
N PRO A 179 -3.27 -1.87 -14.81
CA PRO A 179 -3.82 -1.75 -13.45
C PRO A 179 -2.67 -1.62 -12.44
N LEU A 180 -2.86 -0.81 -11.40
CA LEU A 180 -1.78 -0.57 -10.42
C LEU A 180 -1.51 -1.81 -9.56
N GLN A 181 -2.54 -2.58 -9.23
CA GLN A 181 -2.46 -3.83 -8.46
C GLN A 181 -1.73 -3.67 -7.13
N MET A 182 -2.13 -2.66 -6.34
CA MET A 182 -1.51 -2.30 -5.07
C MET A 182 -2.36 -2.84 -3.92
N ASP A 183 -1.77 -3.69 -3.07
CA ASP A 183 -2.43 -4.28 -1.90
C ASP A 183 -2.94 -3.24 -0.92
N SER A 184 -2.19 -2.14 -0.79
CA SER A 184 -2.59 -0.99 0.03
C SER A 184 -4.00 -0.48 -0.31
N THR A 185 -4.41 -0.54 -1.57
CA THR A 185 -5.74 -0.09 -2.01
C THR A 185 -6.86 -1.05 -1.57
N ILE A 186 -6.58 -2.35 -1.50
CA ILE A 186 -7.51 -3.35 -0.96
C ILE A 186 -7.61 -3.23 0.55
N ASN A 187 -6.46 -3.09 1.22
CA ASN A 187 -6.37 -2.87 2.65
C ASN A 187 -7.09 -1.60 3.10
N TYR A 188 -7.13 -0.56 2.26
CA TYR A 188 -7.94 0.63 2.48
C TYR A 188 -9.43 0.31 2.56
N VAL A 189 -9.96 -0.40 1.56
CA VAL A 189 -11.38 -0.76 1.51
C VAL A 189 -11.78 -1.66 2.68
N LEU A 190 -10.93 -2.64 3.02
CA LEU A 190 -11.19 -3.58 4.12
C LEU A 190 -10.86 -3.00 5.50
N ASN A 191 -10.47 -1.73 5.56
CA ASN A 191 -10.05 -1.03 6.77
C ASN A 191 -9.05 -1.82 7.65
N ARG A 192 -8.06 -2.45 7.00
CA ARG A 192 -7.01 -3.25 7.67
C ARG A 192 -5.61 -2.84 7.23
N SER A 193 -4.59 -3.37 7.91
CA SER A 193 -3.18 -3.27 7.53
C SER A 193 -2.55 -4.66 7.63
N THR A 194 -2.24 -5.27 6.49
CA THR A 194 -1.67 -6.62 6.41
C THR A 194 -0.83 -6.75 5.14
N LEU A 195 0.25 -7.52 5.21
CA LEU A 195 1.04 -7.92 4.05
C LEU A 195 0.43 -9.12 3.31
N ASN A 196 -0.59 -9.75 3.89
CA ASN A 196 -1.23 -10.95 3.35
C ASN A 196 -2.61 -10.58 2.79
N THR A 197 -2.62 -10.09 1.55
CA THR A 197 -3.85 -9.92 0.76
C THR A 197 -4.11 -11.23 0.03
N SER A 198 -5.31 -11.81 0.18
CA SER A 198 -5.64 -13.06 -0.51
C SER A 198 -6.08 -12.79 -1.95
N GLU A 199 -5.97 -13.80 -2.82
CA GLU A 199 -6.56 -13.73 -4.17
C GLU A 199 -8.07 -13.45 -4.16
N ALA A 200 -8.78 -13.84 -3.10
CA ALA A 200 -10.19 -13.52 -2.96
C ALA A 200 -10.41 -12.02 -2.72
N ASP A 201 -9.53 -11.38 -1.93
CA ASP A 201 -9.60 -9.95 -1.66
C ASP A 201 -9.39 -9.13 -2.94
N THR A 202 -8.53 -9.57 -3.87
CA THR A 202 -8.28 -8.86 -5.13
C THR A 202 -9.48 -8.86 -6.08
N ARG A 203 -10.50 -9.71 -5.81
CA ARG A 203 -11.76 -9.74 -6.56
C ARG A 203 -12.84 -8.82 -6.01
N LEU A 204 -12.62 -8.18 -4.85
CA LEU A 204 -13.55 -7.27 -4.20
C LEU A 204 -14.10 -6.20 -5.16
N ASP A 205 -15.42 -6.03 -5.25
CA ASP A 205 -15.99 -4.94 -6.03
C ASP A 205 -15.93 -3.63 -5.24
N SER A 206 -15.02 -2.75 -5.64
CA SER A 206 -14.85 -1.43 -5.04
C SER A 206 -14.22 -0.47 -6.05
N PRO A 207 -14.57 0.82 -6.05
CA PRO A 207 -13.89 1.82 -6.87
C PRO A 207 -12.40 1.99 -6.52
N TYR A 208 -11.97 1.56 -5.34
CA TYR A 208 -10.56 1.60 -4.93
C TYR A 208 -9.77 0.35 -5.33
N ASN A 209 -10.42 -0.70 -5.82
CA ASN A 209 -9.71 -1.93 -6.18
C ASN A 209 -8.88 -1.73 -7.45
N SER A 210 -7.59 -1.45 -7.25
CA SER A 210 -6.62 -1.21 -8.32
C SER A 210 -6.16 -2.47 -9.07
N TYR A 211 -6.66 -3.66 -8.69
CA TYR A 211 -6.52 -4.88 -9.49
C TYR A 211 -7.57 -4.96 -10.60
N ARG A 212 -8.77 -4.44 -10.35
CA ARG A 212 -9.92 -4.53 -11.26
C ARG A 212 -10.19 -3.25 -12.03
N ARG A 213 -9.65 -2.12 -11.57
CA ARG A 213 -9.89 -0.80 -12.15
C ARG A 213 -8.59 -0.17 -12.60
N MET A 214 -8.65 0.45 -13.76
CA MET A 214 -7.55 1.17 -14.37
C MET A 214 -7.43 2.58 -13.78
N GLY A 215 -6.21 3.12 -13.78
CA GLY A 215 -5.95 4.45 -13.27
C GLY A 215 -5.81 4.51 -11.74
N LEU A 216 -5.93 5.72 -11.20
CA LEU A 216 -5.86 5.98 -9.76
C LEU A 216 -7.19 5.65 -9.05
N PRO A 217 -7.14 5.26 -7.77
CA PRO A 217 -8.35 5.21 -6.95
C PRO A 217 -8.99 6.62 -6.85
N PRO A 218 -10.29 6.71 -6.49
CA PRO A 218 -11.02 7.98 -6.52
C PRO A 218 -10.53 9.01 -5.48
N THR A 219 -9.81 8.58 -4.44
CA THR A 219 -9.21 9.45 -3.42
C THR A 219 -7.87 8.88 -2.96
N PRO A 220 -7.05 9.67 -2.24
CA PRO A 220 -5.97 9.13 -1.44
C PRO A 220 -6.46 8.03 -0.49
N ILE A 221 -5.58 7.10 -0.13
CA ILE A 221 -5.86 5.94 0.74
C ILE A 221 -5.23 6.05 2.14
N ALA A 222 -4.55 7.16 2.40
CA ALA A 222 -3.89 7.53 3.66
C ALA A 222 -3.45 9.00 3.59
N ASN A 223 -2.97 9.56 4.70
CA ASN A 223 -2.33 10.88 4.74
C ASN A 223 -0.81 10.74 4.52
N PRO A 224 -0.27 11.11 3.35
CA PRO A 224 1.16 10.97 3.04
C PRO A 224 2.01 12.07 3.68
N GLY A 225 3.28 11.75 3.91
CA GLY A 225 4.31 12.71 4.27
C GLY A 225 4.84 13.51 3.09
N GLU A 226 5.76 14.43 3.38
CA GLU A 226 6.40 15.27 2.36
C GLU A 226 7.33 14.45 1.44
N GLU A 227 7.99 13.41 1.97
CA GLU A 227 8.89 12.54 1.21
C GLU A 227 8.13 11.71 0.17
N ALA A 228 7.01 11.11 0.55
CA ALA A 228 6.15 10.37 -0.38
C ALA A 228 5.59 11.30 -1.48
N LEU A 229 5.21 12.54 -1.14
CA LEU A 229 4.79 13.51 -2.14
C LEU A 229 5.94 13.87 -3.10
N ARG A 230 7.14 14.12 -2.57
CA ARG A 230 8.32 14.43 -3.37
C ARG A 230 8.65 13.28 -4.33
N ALA A 231 8.58 12.04 -3.86
CA ALA A 231 8.75 10.85 -4.68
C ALA A 231 7.68 10.76 -5.79
N ALA A 232 6.42 11.05 -5.46
CA ALA A 232 5.31 11.02 -6.42
C ALA A 232 5.48 12.03 -7.57
N ILE A 233 5.97 13.24 -7.29
CA ILE A 233 6.11 14.31 -8.31
C ILE A 233 7.48 14.35 -9.00
N ASN A 234 8.46 13.63 -8.47
CA ASN A 234 9.82 13.58 -9.02
C ASN A 234 10.44 12.19 -8.87
N PRO A 235 9.83 11.14 -9.46
CA PRO A 235 10.36 9.79 -9.39
C PRO A 235 11.67 9.67 -10.21
N PRO A 236 12.68 8.92 -9.73
CA PRO A 236 13.89 8.64 -10.49
C PRO A 236 13.56 7.96 -11.83
N PRO A 237 14.38 8.13 -12.88
CA PRO A 237 14.17 7.42 -14.14
C PRO A 237 14.32 5.91 -13.94
N GLY A 238 13.53 5.13 -14.69
CA GLY A 238 13.58 3.67 -14.68
C GLY A 238 12.36 3.08 -15.38
N ASP A 239 12.49 1.87 -15.90
CA ASP A 239 11.45 1.17 -16.67
C ASP A 239 10.68 0.13 -15.84
N TRP A 240 10.90 0.10 -14.53
CA TRP A 240 10.30 -0.86 -13.62
C TRP A 240 8.78 -0.84 -13.70
N LEU A 241 8.20 -2.04 -13.72
CA LEU A 241 6.75 -2.28 -13.72
C LEU A 241 6.32 -3.13 -12.54
N TYR A 242 7.25 -3.83 -11.90
CA TYR A 242 6.98 -4.78 -10.84
C TYR A 242 7.96 -4.56 -9.71
N PHE A 243 7.50 -4.81 -8.49
CA PHE A 243 8.36 -4.88 -7.33
C PHE A 243 7.84 -5.93 -6.35
N VAL A 244 8.73 -6.46 -5.53
CA VAL A 244 8.40 -7.37 -4.43
C VAL A 244 9.46 -7.28 -3.34
N THR A 245 9.01 -7.27 -2.09
CA THR A 245 9.89 -7.31 -0.93
C THR A 245 10.14 -8.76 -0.55
N VAL A 246 11.30 -9.30 -0.95
CA VAL A 246 11.64 -10.72 -0.78
C VAL A 246 12.00 -11.05 0.68
N LYS A 247 12.54 -10.07 1.41
CA LYS A 247 12.74 -10.06 2.87
C LYS A 247 12.85 -8.62 3.35
N GLN A 248 12.83 -8.42 4.67
CA GLN A 248 13.05 -7.09 5.25
C GLN A 248 14.32 -6.43 4.70
N GLY A 249 14.17 -5.25 4.11
CA GLY A 249 15.25 -4.48 3.48
C GLY A 249 15.71 -4.96 2.11
N ASP A 250 15.01 -5.90 1.48
CA ASP A 250 15.31 -6.46 0.13
C ASP A 250 14.07 -6.31 -0.75
N THR A 251 13.82 -5.08 -1.22
CA THR A 251 12.79 -4.77 -2.22
C THR A 251 13.43 -4.79 -3.60
N ARG A 252 12.98 -5.68 -4.47
CA ARG A 252 13.50 -5.83 -5.84
C ARG A 252 12.53 -5.19 -6.81
N PHE A 253 13.07 -4.50 -7.81
CA PHE A 253 12.30 -3.80 -8.86
C PHE A 253 12.74 -4.32 -10.22
N THR A 254 11.79 -4.58 -11.11
CA THR A 254 12.06 -5.13 -12.45
C THR A 254 11.02 -4.69 -13.47
N ALA A 255 11.44 -4.58 -14.73
CA ALA A 255 10.54 -4.42 -15.88
C ALA A 255 10.04 -5.78 -16.42
N SER A 256 10.71 -6.88 -16.07
CA SER A 256 10.38 -8.23 -16.55
C SER A 256 9.41 -8.94 -15.62
N TYR A 257 8.27 -9.34 -16.16
CA TYR A 257 7.29 -10.15 -15.43
C TYR A 257 7.86 -11.51 -15.02
N GLU A 258 8.66 -12.14 -15.89
CA GLU A 258 9.29 -13.43 -15.60
C GLU A 258 10.26 -13.33 -14.41
N GLN A 259 11.04 -12.24 -14.35
CA GLN A 259 11.90 -11.98 -13.19
C GLN A 259 11.09 -11.73 -11.93
N HIS A 260 10.00 -10.96 -12.03
CA HIS A 260 9.10 -10.73 -10.90
C HIS A 260 8.53 -12.04 -10.35
N GLN A 261 8.09 -12.96 -11.21
CA GLN A 261 7.59 -14.29 -10.78
C GLN A 261 8.66 -15.10 -10.04
N ARG A 262 9.93 -15.03 -10.47
CA ARG A 262 11.05 -15.65 -9.73
C ARG A 262 11.24 -15.03 -8.35
N ASP A 263 11.22 -13.71 -8.26
CA ASP A 263 11.37 -13.01 -6.98
C ASP A 263 10.19 -13.29 -6.01
N VAL A 264 8.97 -13.40 -6.55
CA VAL A 264 7.77 -13.82 -5.80
C VAL A 264 7.87 -15.28 -5.33
N ALA A 265 8.35 -16.20 -6.17
CA ALA A 265 8.59 -17.58 -5.78
C ALA A 265 9.61 -17.67 -4.63
N GLU A 266 10.67 -16.87 -4.67
CA GLU A 266 11.66 -16.78 -3.57
C GLU A 266 11.04 -16.23 -2.28
N PHE A 267 10.22 -15.18 -2.38
CA PHE A 267 9.45 -14.65 -1.24
C PHE A 267 8.59 -15.74 -0.59
N ASN A 268 7.78 -16.46 -1.38
CA ASN A 268 6.90 -17.52 -0.92
C ASN A 268 7.68 -18.65 -0.23
N GLN A 269 8.77 -19.12 -0.83
CA GLN A 269 9.62 -20.15 -0.23
C GLN A 269 10.17 -19.75 1.15
N ARG A 270 10.55 -18.48 1.32
CA ARG A 270 11.05 -17.96 2.61
C ARG A 270 9.94 -17.87 3.66
N HIS A 271 8.73 -17.54 3.24
CA HIS A 271 7.59 -17.39 4.14
C HIS A 271 7.01 -18.75 4.56
N HIS A 272 7.03 -19.75 3.67
CA HIS A 272 6.68 -21.14 4.02
C HIS A 272 7.65 -21.79 5.01
N LYS A 273 8.96 -21.52 4.90
CA LYS A 273 9.97 -22.03 5.86
C LYS A 273 9.86 -21.44 7.27
N SER A 274 9.07 -20.37 7.43
CA SER A 274 8.93 -19.63 8.68
C SER A 274 7.63 -19.96 9.44
N ALA A 275 6.75 -20.80 8.88
CA ALA A 275 5.52 -21.24 9.53
C ALA A 275 5.79 -22.43 10.49
N PRO A 276 5.26 -22.44 11.72
CA PRO A 276 5.33 -23.62 12.58
C PRO A 276 4.58 -24.79 11.91
N PRO A 277 5.05 -26.05 12.05
CA PRO A 277 4.42 -27.19 11.39
C PRO A 277 2.97 -27.33 11.88
N ALA A 278 2.03 -27.30 10.94
CA ALA A 278 0.62 -27.57 11.22
C ALA A 278 0.47 -29.03 11.66
N ALA A 279 -0.16 -29.25 12.82
CA ALA A 279 -0.53 -30.59 13.27
C ALA A 279 -1.48 -31.24 12.26
N SER A 280 -1.10 -32.42 11.78
CA SER A 280 -1.83 -33.22 10.80
C SER A 280 -3.25 -33.57 11.29
N SER A 281 -4.29 -33.03 10.65
CA SER A 281 -5.68 -33.47 10.87
C SER A 281 -6.03 -34.63 9.92
N ALA A 282 -6.45 -35.75 10.53
CA ALA A 282 -7.02 -36.93 9.88
C ALA A 282 -8.32 -36.62 9.11
N PRO A 283 -8.72 -37.44 8.11
CA PRO A 283 -9.83 -37.11 7.22
C PRO A 283 -11.22 -37.32 7.87
N PRO A 284 -12.26 -36.56 7.46
CA PRO A 284 -13.62 -36.76 7.96
C PRO A 284 -14.34 -37.90 7.21
N ARG A 285 -15.20 -38.63 7.95
CA ARG A 285 -16.12 -39.63 7.42
C ARG A 285 -17.36 -38.97 6.80
N GLU A 286 -17.81 -39.54 5.70
CA GLU A 286 -19.04 -39.21 4.95
C GLU A 286 -20.32 -39.56 5.71
N SER A 287 -21.39 -38.77 5.49
CA SER A 287 -22.77 -39.25 5.55
C SER A 287 -23.69 -38.36 4.70
N SER A 288 -24.45 -39.01 3.80
CA SER A 288 -25.36 -38.48 2.77
C SER A 288 -26.81 -38.25 3.30
N PRO A 289 -27.87 -38.03 2.48
CA PRO A 289 -28.74 -36.83 2.57
C PRO A 289 -30.23 -37.13 2.90
N THR A 290 -31.07 -36.11 3.07
CA THR A 290 -32.55 -36.24 3.05
C THR A 290 -33.22 -34.95 2.54
N ALA A 291 -34.33 -35.13 1.81
CA ALA A 291 -35.05 -34.21 0.92
C ALA A 291 -36.05 -33.26 1.69
N LEU A 292 -36.91 -32.38 1.14
CA LEU A 292 -37.75 -32.38 -0.08
C LEU A 292 -38.56 -31.03 -0.15
N ARG A 293 -38.94 -30.58 -1.37
CA ARG A 293 -40.09 -29.71 -1.78
C ARG A 293 -40.11 -28.22 -1.35
N THR A 294 -40.49 -27.23 -2.19
CA THR A 294 -41.66 -27.09 -3.09
C THR A 294 -41.39 -26.21 -4.34
N ALA A 295 -42.25 -26.34 -5.36
CA ALA A 295 -42.22 -25.65 -6.66
C ALA A 295 -43.50 -24.85 -6.92
N SER A 296 -43.43 -23.73 -7.68
CA SER A 296 -44.46 -23.19 -8.63
C SER A 296 -44.02 -21.82 -9.26
N PRO A 297 -44.64 -21.25 -10.34
CA PRO A 297 -43.99 -21.15 -11.67
C PRO A 297 -43.99 -19.76 -12.39
N ALA A 298 -43.19 -19.66 -13.49
CA ALA A 298 -43.35 -18.98 -14.81
C ALA A 298 -43.90 -17.52 -14.91
N ALA A 299 -43.50 -16.57 -15.79
CA ALA A 299 -42.65 -16.44 -17.02
C ALA A 299 -42.52 -14.90 -17.36
N PRO A 300 -42.25 -14.43 -18.62
CA PRO A 300 -40.98 -14.39 -19.38
C PRO A 300 -40.54 -12.96 -19.83
N ARG A 301 -39.49 -12.88 -20.69
CA ARG A 301 -38.99 -11.75 -21.57
C ARG A 301 -37.74 -11.03 -21.01
N THR A 302 -36.67 -10.69 -21.74
CA THR A 302 -36.33 -10.59 -23.18
C THR A 302 -34.80 -10.66 -23.35
N ALA A 303 -34.34 -11.13 -24.52
CA ALA A 303 -32.94 -11.21 -24.94
C ALA A 303 -32.48 -9.99 -25.77
N SER A 304 -31.19 -9.61 -25.68
CA SER A 304 -30.28 -9.09 -26.75
C SER A 304 -29.09 -8.31 -26.13
N PRO A 305 -27.98 -8.05 -26.84
CA PRO A 305 -26.98 -9.02 -27.29
C PRO A 305 -25.57 -8.71 -26.73
N ALA A 306 -24.67 -9.67 -26.94
CA ALA A 306 -23.26 -9.61 -26.59
C ALA A 306 -22.51 -8.48 -27.33
N VAL A 307 -21.63 -7.78 -26.59
CA VAL A 307 -20.52 -7.01 -27.17
C VAL A 307 -19.24 -7.75 -26.81
N THR A 308 -18.63 -8.33 -27.83
CA THR A 308 -17.29 -8.93 -27.79
C THR A 308 -16.28 -7.82 -27.55
N SER A 309 -15.68 -7.78 -26.36
CA SER A 309 -14.44 -7.03 -26.12
C SER A 309 -13.35 -8.03 -25.79
N VAL A 310 -12.36 -8.11 -26.68
CA VAL A 310 -11.18 -8.95 -26.52
C VAL A 310 -10.34 -8.37 -25.38
N ALA A 311 -10.48 -8.97 -24.20
CA ALA A 311 -9.63 -8.69 -23.06
C ALA A 311 -8.30 -9.47 -23.18
N PRO A 312 -7.14 -8.84 -22.96
CA PRO A 312 -5.89 -9.57 -22.74
C PRO A 312 -5.98 -10.36 -21.42
N PRO A 313 -5.20 -11.45 -21.25
CA PRO A 313 -5.36 -12.35 -20.11
C PRO A 313 -5.13 -11.60 -18.79
N ALA A 314 -6.15 -11.61 -17.92
CA ALA A 314 -6.00 -11.25 -16.53
C ALA A 314 -5.14 -12.33 -15.86
N VAL A 315 -3.86 -12.04 -15.62
CA VAL A 315 -2.99 -12.89 -14.82
C VAL A 315 -2.69 -12.16 -13.50
N SER A 316 -3.07 -12.83 -12.43
CA SER A 316 -2.90 -12.45 -11.03
C SER A 316 -1.47 -12.00 -10.71
N PRO A 317 -1.29 -10.95 -9.90
CA PRO A 317 -0.16 -10.87 -8.98
C PRO A 317 -0.44 -11.85 -7.84
N ALA A 318 0.46 -12.82 -7.71
CA ALA A 318 0.35 -13.87 -6.72
C ALA A 318 0.53 -13.30 -5.31
N VAL A 319 -0.49 -13.49 -4.46
CA VAL A 319 -0.31 -13.81 -3.04
C VAL A 319 -1.31 -14.91 -2.70
N SER A 320 -0.75 -16.08 -2.36
CA SER A 320 -1.40 -17.38 -2.06
C SER A 320 -1.95 -18.18 -3.25
N ALA A 321 -1.05 -18.87 -3.97
CA ALA A 321 -1.42 -19.95 -4.88
C ALA A 321 -1.66 -21.25 -4.10
N VAL A 322 -2.89 -21.76 -4.18
CA VAL A 322 -3.24 -23.14 -3.84
C VAL A 322 -2.78 -24.07 -4.97
N VAL A 323 -2.24 -25.22 -4.57
CA VAL A 323 -1.67 -26.31 -5.37
C VAL A 323 -2.65 -26.89 -6.41
N THR A 324 -2.18 -27.15 -7.64
CA THR A 324 -2.58 -28.32 -8.47
C THR A 324 -1.46 -28.73 -9.45
N PRO A 325 -1.38 -30.01 -9.88
CA PRO A 325 -0.14 -30.63 -10.35
C PRO A 325 0.13 -30.56 -11.86
N ALA A 326 1.39 -30.88 -12.18
CA ALA A 326 2.11 -30.75 -13.43
C ALA A 326 1.51 -31.44 -14.67
N VAL A 327 1.72 -30.79 -15.83
CA VAL A 327 1.70 -31.43 -17.15
C VAL A 327 3.08 -31.28 -17.78
N THR A 328 3.67 -32.41 -18.12
CA THR A 328 4.97 -32.60 -18.78
C THR A 328 4.95 -32.10 -20.22
N PRO A 329 5.98 -31.42 -20.75
CA PRO A 329 6.08 -31.18 -22.19
C PRO A 329 6.81 -32.34 -22.89
N VAL A 330 6.19 -32.83 -23.97
CA VAL A 330 6.75 -33.76 -24.95
C VAL A 330 7.70 -32.99 -25.89
N ALA A 331 8.89 -33.54 -26.10
CA ALA A 331 9.90 -33.09 -27.05
C ALA A 331 9.70 -33.74 -28.43
N THR A 332 9.99 -33.03 -29.53
CA THR A 332 10.43 -33.58 -30.83
C THR A 332 10.95 -32.45 -31.76
N PRO A 333 11.74 -32.73 -32.82
CA PRO A 333 13.10 -32.20 -32.92
C PRO A 333 13.38 -31.40 -34.20
N ALA A 334 14.64 -30.96 -34.29
CA ALA A 334 15.28 -30.22 -35.38
C ALA A 334 15.18 -30.88 -36.77
N ALA A 335 15.17 -30.04 -37.81
CA ALA A 335 15.44 -30.43 -39.19
C ALA A 335 16.67 -29.69 -39.73
N THR A 336 17.51 -30.46 -40.40
CA THR A 336 18.86 -30.19 -40.91
C THR A 336 18.82 -29.46 -42.27
N SER A 337 19.93 -28.78 -42.58
CA SER A 337 20.42 -28.20 -43.85
C SER A 337 20.24 -29.13 -45.08
N ALA A 338 20.36 -28.77 -46.35
CA ALA A 338 20.92 -27.65 -47.13
C ALA A 338 20.42 -27.79 -48.59
N VAL A 339 20.47 -26.76 -49.44
CA VAL A 339 20.95 -26.81 -50.86
C VAL A 339 21.20 -25.36 -51.33
N THR A 340 22.35 -25.14 -51.97
CA THR A 340 22.93 -23.86 -52.45
C THR A 340 22.57 -23.61 -53.95
N PRO A 341 23.14 -22.63 -54.69
CA PRO A 341 22.38 -21.64 -55.45
C PRO A 341 22.47 -21.79 -56.99
N THR A 342 21.60 -21.09 -57.73
CA THR A 342 21.83 -20.83 -59.16
C THR A 342 21.48 -19.37 -59.47
N ALA A 343 22.48 -18.62 -59.94
CA ALA A 343 22.35 -17.30 -60.54
C ALA A 343 22.40 -17.46 -62.07
N ILE A 344 21.56 -16.75 -62.83
CA ILE A 344 21.78 -16.31 -64.23
C ILE A 344 20.98 -15.00 -64.46
N PRO A 345 21.44 -14.04 -65.31
CA PRO A 345 21.14 -12.60 -65.21
C PRO A 345 20.28 -12.02 -66.36
N THR A 346 20.19 -10.67 -66.38
CA THR A 346 19.73 -9.73 -67.44
C THR A 346 18.21 -9.69 -67.69
N ASN A 347 17.54 -8.53 -67.76
CA ASN A 347 17.86 -7.26 -68.42
C ASN A 347 17.29 -6.06 -67.64
#